data_AF-A0A8J2HE75-F1
#
_entry.id   AF-A0A8J2HE75-F1
#
_cell.length_a   1.000
_cell.length_b   1.000
_cell.length_c   1.000
_cell.angle_alpha   90.00
_cell.angle_beta   90.00
_cell.angle_gamma   90.00
#
_symmetry.space_group_name_H-M   'P 1'
#
loop_
_entity.id
_entity.type
_entity.pdbx_description
1 polymer ?
#
loop_
_entity_poly.entity_id
_entity_poly.type
_entity_poly.pdbx_seq_one_letter_code
_entity_poly.pdbx_strand_id
1 'polypeptide(L)'
;MASRATVQKYSNKSNHLGTYFLNLLLICDYDMYKKREPMAFKELQMELWTNVDNNYLKKLTNPKIKLAISGMIYPTREGILPEPNVTNGEKYYISNETLSKVSKWLKDNEGNFEDIKYDAFVYVASSPLKHYDDDRQRYVNDNYMTAPFVCHYKNNKISEATRPPGGIFYYNNDRDKFGINNIYGAHFIADGFGVPYDQDVGCEGGYVMDNWDRNYDSAWSGCSLSAFQKIE
;
A
#
# COMPACT_ATOMS: atom_id res chain seq x y z
N MET A 1 32.21 -12.57 18.18
CA MET A 1 32.29 -11.19 17.65
C MET A 1 30.87 -10.71 17.40
N ALA A 2 30.39 -9.75 18.19
CA ALA A 2 29.04 -9.21 18.05
C ALA A 2 29.04 -8.14 16.94
N SER A 3 28.32 -8.42 15.85
CA SER A 3 28.02 -7.42 14.82
C SER A 3 27.14 -6.34 15.43
N ARG A 4 27.66 -5.10 15.49
CA ARG A 4 26.89 -3.93 15.90
C ARG A 4 26.01 -3.50 14.73
N ALA A 5 24.72 -3.82 14.79
CA ALA A 5 23.73 -3.21 13.91
C ALA A 5 23.64 -1.72 14.26
N THR A 6 23.92 -0.86 13.29
CA THR A 6 23.68 0.57 13.41
C THR A 6 22.23 0.83 13.03
N VAL A 7 21.40 1.19 14.00
CA VAL A 7 20.01 1.58 13.76
C VAL A 7 20.02 2.93 13.05
N GLN A 8 19.64 2.93 11.78
CA GLN A 8 19.34 4.16 11.06
C GLN A 8 17.88 4.52 11.34
N LYS A 9 17.66 5.48 12.26
CA LYS A 9 16.34 6.09 12.46
C LYS A 9 15.91 6.80 11.17
N TYR A 10 15.00 6.20 10.42
CA TYR A 10 14.30 6.89 9.35
C TYR A 10 13.24 7.79 9.98
N SER A 11 13.64 9.02 10.35
CA SER A 11 12.67 10.10 10.43
C SER A 11 12.26 10.38 8.99
N ASN A 12 11.02 10.10 8.61
CA ASN A 12 10.46 10.67 7.40
C ASN A 12 10.51 12.20 7.63
N LYS A 13 11.55 12.85 7.11
CA LYS A 13 11.77 14.28 7.35
C LYS A 13 10.68 14.99 6.57
N SER A 14 9.56 15.30 7.23
CA SER A 14 8.79 16.44 6.80
C SER A 14 9.80 17.59 6.78
N ASN A 15 10.13 18.07 5.58
CA ASN A 15 10.81 19.35 5.51
C ASN A 15 9.87 20.35 6.21
N HIS A 16 10.41 21.38 6.85
CA HIS A 16 9.70 22.45 7.58
C HIS A 16 8.59 23.20 6.77
N LEU A 17 8.18 22.68 5.61
CA LEU A 17 7.25 23.19 4.61
C LEU A 17 6.02 22.28 4.37
N GLY A 18 5.76 21.25 5.20
CA GLY A 18 4.53 20.46 5.13
C GLY A 18 4.38 19.62 3.84
N THR A 19 5.48 19.13 3.29
CA THR A 19 5.48 18.20 2.13
C THR A 19 6.12 16.86 2.51
N TYR A 20 5.39 15.77 2.28
CA TYR A 20 5.85 14.39 2.40
C TYR A 20 6.23 13.82 1.04
N PHE A 21 7.41 13.20 0.97
CA PHE A 21 7.86 12.42 -0.19
C PHE A 21 7.79 10.96 0.21
N LEU A 22 6.90 10.21 -0.43
CA LEU A 22 6.69 8.81 -0.12
C LEU A 22 7.29 7.94 -1.22
N ASN A 23 8.35 7.23 -0.85
CA ASN A 23 9.10 6.33 -1.72
C ASN A 23 8.54 4.91 -1.62
N LEU A 24 7.89 4.42 -2.67
CA LEU A 24 7.26 3.11 -2.71
C LEU A 24 8.16 2.07 -3.37
N LEU A 25 8.30 0.92 -2.71
CA LEU A 25 8.83 -0.30 -3.33
C LEU A 25 7.66 -1.16 -3.80
N LEU A 26 7.53 -1.37 -5.11
CA LEU A 26 6.45 -2.21 -5.64
C LEU A 26 6.92 -3.65 -5.77
N ILE A 27 6.08 -4.60 -5.37
CA ILE A 27 6.39 -6.03 -5.41
C ILE A 27 5.26 -6.73 -6.14
N CYS A 28 5.56 -7.36 -7.26
CA CYS A 28 4.58 -8.04 -8.08
C CYS A 28 4.40 -9.49 -7.60
N ASP A 29 3.17 -10.01 -7.63
CA ASP A 29 2.97 -11.46 -7.46
C ASP A 29 3.38 -12.26 -8.71
N TYR A 30 3.63 -13.56 -8.52
CA TYR A 30 4.12 -14.42 -9.61
C TYR A 30 3.11 -14.61 -10.73
N ASP A 31 1.83 -14.71 -10.41
CA ASP A 31 0.76 -14.85 -11.40
C ASP A 31 0.63 -13.60 -12.30
N MET A 32 0.84 -12.41 -11.74
CA MET A 32 0.85 -11.15 -12.49
C MET A 32 2.07 -11.05 -13.39
N TYR A 33 3.26 -11.40 -12.87
CA TYR A 33 4.48 -11.50 -13.68
C TYR A 33 4.32 -12.50 -14.84
N LYS A 34 3.71 -13.66 -14.60
CA LYS A 34 3.50 -14.67 -15.66
C LYS A 34 2.51 -14.19 -16.72
N LYS A 35 1.46 -13.46 -16.32
CA LYS A 35 0.46 -12.91 -17.24
C LYS A 35 0.96 -11.69 -18.01
N ARG A 36 1.91 -10.95 -17.45
CA ARG A 36 2.40 -9.68 -17.97
C ARG A 36 3.92 -9.66 -17.92
N GLU A 37 4.56 -9.66 -19.09
CA GLU A 37 6.01 -9.44 -19.21
C GLU A 37 6.46 -8.24 -18.34
N PRO A 38 7.69 -8.26 -17.76
CA PRO A 38 8.15 -7.25 -16.79
C PRO A 38 7.95 -5.79 -17.21
N MET A 39 8.19 -5.50 -18.50
CA MET A 39 8.03 -4.16 -19.07
C MET A 39 6.57 -3.69 -19.02
N ALA A 40 5.62 -4.58 -19.33
CA ALA A 40 4.20 -4.27 -19.30
C ALA A 40 3.71 -4.00 -17.86
N PHE A 41 4.20 -4.75 -16.86
CA PHE A 41 3.89 -4.44 -15.46
C PHE A 41 4.49 -3.09 -15.04
N LYS A 42 5.73 -2.80 -15.42
CA LYS A 42 6.39 -1.53 -15.08
C LYS A 42 5.57 -0.35 -15.60
N GLU A 43 5.21 -0.35 -16.87
CA GLU A 43 4.43 0.73 -17.50
C GLU A 43 3.07 0.89 -16.81
N LEU A 44 2.38 -0.23 -16.56
CA LEU A 44 1.09 -0.26 -15.88
C LEU A 44 1.15 0.37 -14.48
N GLN A 45 2.14 -0.03 -13.68
CA GLN A 45 2.30 0.52 -12.34
C GLN A 45 2.72 1.99 -12.36
N MET A 46 3.62 2.38 -13.26
CA MET A 46 4.01 3.78 -13.40
C MET A 46 2.82 4.67 -13.76
N GLU A 47 1.97 4.22 -14.68
CA GLU A 47 0.73 4.91 -15.05
C GLU A 47 -0.23 5.02 -13.85
N LEU A 48 -0.52 3.91 -13.17
CA LEU A 48 -1.40 3.90 -12.00
C LEU A 48 -0.94 4.89 -10.93
N TRP A 49 0.32 4.79 -10.49
CA TRP A 49 0.81 5.64 -9.39
C TRP A 49 0.98 7.11 -9.82
N THR A 50 1.25 7.37 -11.09
CA THR A 50 1.22 8.74 -11.66
C THR A 50 -0.20 9.31 -11.63
N ASN A 51 -1.21 8.50 -11.95
CA ASN A 51 -2.62 8.91 -11.88
C ASN A 51 -3.06 9.13 -10.43
N VAL A 52 -2.63 8.28 -9.49
CA VAL A 52 -2.85 8.49 -8.05
C VAL A 52 -2.29 9.86 -7.61
N ASP A 53 -1.04 10.15 -7.96
CA ASP A 53 -0.39 11.43 -7.62
C ASP A 53 -1.13 12.62 -8.26
N ASN A 54 -1.35 12.57 -9.58
CA ASN A 54 -1.92 13.67 -10.34
C ASN A 54 -3.38 13.97 -10.01
N ASN A 55 -4.21 12.94 -9.87
CA ASN A 55 -5.66 13.09 -9.79
C ASN A 55 -6.16 13.18 -8.35
N TYR A 56 -5.37 12.75 -7.36
CA TYR A 56 -5.80 12.70 -5.97
C TYR A 56 -4.84 13.43 -5.03
N LEU A 57 -3.56 13.04 -4.99
CA LEU A 57 -2.64 13.58 -3.98
C LEU A 57 -2.25 15.04 -4.23
N LYS A 58 -2.14 15.48 -5.49
CA LYS A 58 -1.91 16.89 -5.84
C LYS A 58 -3.05 17.83 -5.39
N LYS A 59 -4.26 17.31 -5.15
CA LYS A 59 -5.39 18.09 -4.62
C LYS A 59 -5.22 18.41 -3.13
N LEU A 60 -4.30 17.73 -2.42
CA LEU A 60 -3.97 18.02 -1.03
C LEU A 60 -3.04 19.24 -0.97
N THR A 61 -3.48 20.29 -0.29
CA THR A 61 -2.71 21.54 -0.15
C THR A 61 -1.85 21.56 1.11
N ASN A 62 -2.30 20.89 2.18
CA ASN A 62 -1.58 20.73 3.43
C ASN A 62 -2.02 19.45 4.18
N PRO A 63 -1.13 18.47 4.38
CA PRO A 63 0.20 18.38 3.80
C PRO A 63 0.14 18.11 2.30
N LYS A 64 1.21 18.48 1.59
CA LYS A 64 1.43 18.00 0.23
C LYS A 64 2.04 16.62 0.29
N ILE A 65 1.53 15.68 -0.52
CA ILE A 65 2.08 14.33 -0.62
C ILE A 65 2.56 14.15 -2.05
N LYS A 66 3.78 13.65 -2.22
CA LYS A 66 4.35 13.29 -3.53
C LYS A 66 4.80 11.85 -3.51
N LEU A 67 4.41 11.09 -4.51
CA LEU A 67 4.86 9.71 -4.66
C LEU A 67 6.13 9.61 -5.51
N ALA A 68 6.99 8.67 -5.14
CA ALA A 68 8.09 8.21 -5.97
C ALA A 68 8.14 6.68 -5.92
N ILE A 69 8.50 6.04 -7.03
CA ILE A 69 8.75 4.59 -7.06
C ILE A 69 10.25 4.37 -6.92
N SER A 70 10.68 3.80 -5.80
CA SER A 70 12.09 3.50 -5.53
C SER A 70 12.60 2.27 -6.26
N GLY A 71 11.70 1.33 -6.56
CA GLY A 71 12.06 0.07 -7.19
C GLY A 71 10.85 -0.80 -7.44
N MET A 72 11.07 -1.84 -8.25
CA MET A 72 10.08 -2.89 -8.51
C MET A 72 10.75 -4.25 -8.38
N ILE A 73 10.09 -5.18 -7.69
CA ILE A 73 10.55 -6.56 -7.51
C ILE A 73 9.62 -7.50 -8.26
N TYR A 74 10.22 -8.41 -9.04
CA TYR A 74 9.53 -9.40 -9.85
C TYR A 74 10.01 -10.80 -9.47
N PRO A 75 9.13 -11.71 -9.04
CA PRO A 75 9.49 -13.10 -8.86
C PRO A 75 9.64 -13.78 -10.24
N THR A 76 10.85 -14.17 -10.60
CA THR A 76 11.14 -14.83 -11.90
C THR A 76 10.80 -16.33 -11.91
N ARG A 77 10.45 -16.90 -10.75
CA ARG A 77 10.00 -18.28 -10.57
C ARG A 77 9.00 -18.36 -9.42
N GLU A 78 8.20 -19.42 -9.46
CA GLU A 78 7.24 -19.79 -8.42
C GLU A 78 7.92 -20.05 -7.07
N GLY A 79 7.19 -19.87 -5.97
CA GLY A 79 7.68 -20.09 -4.60
C GLY A 79 8.64 -19.05 -4.01
N ILE A 80 9.01 -17.98 -4.73
CA ILE A 80 9.85 -16.89 -4.15
C ILE A 80 9.04 -16.04 -3.17
N LEU A 81 7.84 -15.63 -3.59
CA LEU A 81 6.91 -14.80 -2.83
C LEU A 81 5.66 -15.62 -2.49
N PRO A 82 4.81 -15.15 -1.57
CA PRO A 82 3.61 -15.90 -1.18
C PRO A 82 2.70 -16.16 -2.37
N GLU A 83 2.20 -17.38 -2.46
CA GLU A 83 1.24 -17.79 -3.48
C GLU A 83 -0.21 -17.58 -3.00
N PRO A 84 -1.15 -17.37 -3.93
CA PRO A 84 -2.55 -17.30 -3.55
C PRO A 84 -3.02 -18.67 -3.07
N ASN A 85 -3.89 -18.68 -2.07
CA ASN A 85 -4.65 -19.86 -1.69
C ASN A 85 -5.60 -20.24 -2.82
N VAL A 86 -5.84 -21.55 -2.96
CA VAL A 86 -6.80 -22.09 -3.94
C VAL A 86 -7.88 -22.85 -3.19
N THR A 87 -9.14 -22.46 -3.39
CA THR A 87 -10.29 -23.19 -2.83
C THR A 87 -11.38 -23.28 -3.89
N ASN A 88 -11.82 -24.49 -4.23
CA ASN A 88 -12.81 -24.73 -5.30
C ASN A 88 -12.45 -24.09 -6.66
N GLY A 89 -11.14 -24.00 -6.97
CA GLY A 89 -10.64 -23.37 -8.20
C GLY A 89 -10.53 -21.85 -8.14
N GLU A 90 -10.97 -21.19 -7.07
CA GLU A 90 -10.80 -19.76 -6.87
C GLU A 90 -9.48 -19.45 -6.17
N LYS A 91 -8.72 -18.49 -6.74
CA LYS A 91 -7.47 -17.98 -6.17
C LYS A 91 -7.73 -16.75 -5.30
N TYR A 92 -7.14 -16.69 -4.10
CA TYR A 92 -7.21 -15.52 -3.23
C TYR A 92 -6.02 -15.42 -2.28
N TYR A 93 -5.69 -14.21 -1.83
CA TYR A 93 -4.73 -13.98 -0.76
C TYR A 93 -5.43 -13.75 0.57
N ILE A 94 -4.84 -14.24 1.66
CA ILE A 94 -5.25 -13.87 3.02
C ILE A 94 -4.41 -12.67 3.42
N SER A 95 -5.03 -11.50 3.61
CA SER A 95 -4.28 -10.24 3.66
C SER A 95 -3.19 -10.22 4.75
N ASN A 96 -3.55 -10.52 6.00
CA ASN A 96 -2.61 -10.47 7.14
C ASN A 96 -1.47 -11.48 6.99
N GLU A 97 -1.82 -12.70 6.55
CA GLU A 97 -0.86 -13.79 6.38
C GLU A 97 0.10 -13.49 5.24
N THR A 98 -0.42 -13.05 4.10
CA THR A 98 0.35 -12.69 2.91
C THR A 98 1.31 -11.56 3.25
N LEU A 99 0.82 -10.51 3.91
CA LEU A 99 1.61 -9.34 4.26
C LEU A 99 2.72 -9.70 5.26
N SER A 100 2.43 -10.59 6.22
CA SER A 100 3.42 -11.16 7.13
C SER A 100 4.52 -11.92 6.39
N LYS A 101 4.15 -12.76 5.42
CA LYS A 101 5.10 -13.53 4.62
C LYS A 101 5.97 -12.64 3.71
N VAL A 102 5.38 -11.64 3.03
CA VAL A 102 6.14 -10.66 2.22
C VAL A 102 7.11 -9.87 3.08
N SER A 103 6.65 -9.37 4.23
CA SER A 103 7.48 -8.62 5.17
C SER A 103 8.67 -9.45 5.67
N LYS A 104 8.43 -10.73 5.98
CA LYS A 104 9.49 -11.67 6.37
C LYS A 104 10.47 -11.87 5.23
N TRP A 105 9.98 -12.10 4.01
CA TRP A 105 10.84 -12.28 2.84
C TRP A 105 11.74 -11.07 2.58
N LEU A 106 11.20 -9.84 2.67
CA LEU A 106 11.99 -8.61 2.52
C LEU A 106 13.10 -8.51 3.57
N LYS A 107 12.80 -8.85 4.83
CA LYS A 107 13.79 -8.88 5.91
C LYS A 107 14.87 -9.94 5.68
N ASP A 108 14.47 -11.15 5.31
CA ASP A 108 15.39 -12.27 5.06
C ASP A 108 16.30 -12.01 3.84
N ASN A 109 15.94 -11.06 2.98
CA ASN A 109 16.66 -10.70 1.75
C ASN A 109 17.16 -9.24 1.73
N GLU A 110 17.21 -8.55 2.87
CA GLU A 110 17.52 -7.11 2.93
C GLU A 110 18.86 -6.76 2.29
N GLY A 111 19.86 -7.64 2.41
CA GLY A 111 21.19 -7.49 1.80
C GLY A 111 21.20 -7.44 0.27
N ASN A 112 20.13 -7.91 -0.39
CA ASN A 112 19.99 -7.83 -1.85
C ASN A 112 19.45 -6.48 -2.32
N PHE A 113 18.98 -5.64 -1.40
CA PHE A 113 18.26 -4.39 -1.68
C PHE A 113 18.85 -3.19 -0.92
N GLU A 114 20.09 -3.27 -0.45
CA GLU A 114 20.72 -2.22 0.39
C GLU A 114 20.73 -0.84 -0.28
N ASP A 115 20.82 -0.81 -1.62
CA ASP A 115 20.80 0.43 -2.41
C ASP A 115 19.39 1.00 -2.61
N ILE A 116 18.34 0.21 -2.36
CA ILE A 116 16.94 0.61 -2.56
C ILE A 116 16.38 1.18 -1.26
N LYS A 117 16.32 2.50 -1.19
CA LYS A 117 15.67 3.21 -0.08
C LYS A 117 14.20 3.41 -0.37
N TYR A 118 13.34 2.86 0.49
CA TYR A 118 11.89 2.99 0.40
C TYR A 118 11.28 3.26 1.77
N ASP A 119 10.15 3.97 1.78
CA ASP A 119 9.38 4.32 2.97
C ASP A 119 8.28 3.31 3.26
N ALA A 120 7.71 2.68 2.22
CA ALA A 120 6.73 1.61 2.32
C ALA A 120 6.82 0.69 1.09
N PHE A 121 6.40 -0.57 1.24
CA PHE A 121 6.22 -1.46 0.10
C PHE A 121 4.73 -1.65 -0.26
N VAL A 122 4.48 -1.97 -1.53
CA VAL A 122 3.15 -2.37 -2.02
C VAL A 122 3.27 -3.72 -2.71
N TYR A 123 2.66 -4.75 -2.13
CA TYR A 123 2.51 -6.05 -2.78
C TYR A 123 1.30 -6.01 -3.71
N VAL A 124 1.55 -6.03 -5.01
CA VAL A 124 0.54 -5.95 -6.06
C VAL A 124 0.06 -7.36 -6.40
N ALA A 125 -1.10 -7.72 -5.86
CA ALA A 125 -1.73 -9.02 -6.02
C ALA A 125 -2.58 -9.07 -7.30
N SER A 126 -2.53 -10.21 -8.00
CA SER A 126 -3.39 -10.49 -9.17
C SER A 126 -4.67 -11.22 -8.83
N SER A 127 -4.83 -11.61 -7.56
CA SER A 127 -5.97 -12.35 -7.05
C SER A 127 -6.63 -11.58 -5.90
N PRO A 128 -7.97 -11.69 -5.74
CA PRO A 128 -8.72 -11.05 -4.67
C PRO A 128 -8.11 -11.27 -3.28
N LEU A 129 -8.25 -10.29 -2.40
CA LEU A 129 -7.84 -10.41 -0.99
C LEU A 129 -9.04 -10.81 -0.14
N LYS A 130 -8.84 -11.72 0.81
CA LYS A 130 -9.81 -12.07 1.84
C LYS A 130 -9.26 -11.67 3.21
N HIS A 131 -10.14 -11.14 4.05
CA HIS A 131 -9.83 -10.85 5.44
C HIS A 131 -10.67 -11.77 6.36
N TYR A 132 -10.00 -12.41 7.31
CA TYR A 132 -10.66 -13.18 8.36
C TYR A 132 -10.61 -12.33 9.62
N ASP A 133 -11.78 -11.87 10.04
CA ASP A 133 -11.98 -11.34 11.40
C ASP A 133 -12.67 -12.44 12.22
N ASP A 134 -12.35 -12.53 13.51
CA ASP A 134 -12.31 -13.75 14.35
C ASP A 134 -13.50 -14.74 14.25
N ASP A 135 -14.65 -14.38 13.70
CA ASP A 135 -15.80 -15.29 13.53
C ASP A 135 -16.55 -15.20 12.17
N ARG A 136 -16.12 -14.36 11.20
CA ARG A 136 -16.80 -14.23 9.89
C ARG A 136 -15.83 -13.94 8.76
N GLN A 137 -15.93 -14.69 7.66
CA GLN A 137 -15.35 -14.27 6.38
C GLN A 137 -16.01 -12.95 5.97
N ARG A 138 -15.28 -11.84 6.02
CA ARG A 138 -15.70 -10.60 5.36
C ARG A 138 -14.91 -10.43 4.07
N TYR A 139 -15.69 -10.17 3.02
CA TYR A 139 -15.46 -9.51 1.73
C TYR A 139 -14.09 -9.60 1.03
N VAL A 140 -14.18 -9.54 -0.30
CA VAL A 140 -13.05 -9.21 -1.16
C VAL A 140 -12.64 -7.79 -0.83
N ASN A 141 -11.50 -7.61 -0.16
CA ASN A 141 -10.92 -6.28 0.03
C ASN A 141 -10.00 -5.99 -1.16
N ASP A 142 -10.18 -4.85 -1.82
CA ASP A 142 -9.30 -4.46 -2.94
C ASP A 142 -7.93 -3.95 -2.45
N ASN A 143 -7.80 -3.65 -1.14
CA ASN A 143 -6.53 -3.31 -0.52
C ASN A 143 -6.49 -3.70 0.99
N TYR A 144 -5.29 -3.81 1.57
CA TYR A 144 -5.08 -4.05 2.99
C TYR A 144 -3.71 -3.53 3.45
N MET A 145 -3.62 -2.97 4.67
CA MET A 145 -2.38 -2.44 5.22
C MET A 145 -2.24 -2.70 6.72
N THR A 146 -0.99 -2.84 7.20
CA THR A 146 -0.70 -3.25 8.58
C THR A 146 -0.86 -2.16 9.64
N ALA A 147 -0.77 -0.88 9.29
CA ALA A 147 -0.97 0.30 10.15
C ALA A 147 -0.54 1.57 9.38
N PRO A 148 -0.91 2.79 9.83
CA PRO A 148 -0.33 4.01 9.28
C PRO A 148 1.19 4.04 9.44
N PHE A 149 1.91 4.12 8.32
CA PHE A 149 3.37 4.13 8.28
C PHE A 149 3.99 5.51 8.57
N VAL A 150 3.18 6.58 8.54
CA VAL A 150 3.66 7.96 8.81
C VAL A 150 3.61 8.32 10.30
N CYS A 151 2.59 7.87 11.03
CA CYS A 151 2.29 8.37 12.38
C CYS A 151 2.85 7.53 13.54
N HIS A 152 3.40 6.33 13.29
CA HIS A 152 3.80 5.41 14.38
C HIS A 152 5.28 5.41 14.77
N TYR A 153 6.14 6.15 14.08
CA TYR A 153 7.58 6.17 14.42
C TYR A 153 7.94 6.94 15.70
N LYS A 154 7.03 7.79 16.23
CA LYS A 154 7.34 8.62 17.40
C LYS A 154 7.01 7.98 18.76
N ASN A 155 5.96 7.16 18.88
CA ASN A 155 5.43 6.77 20.21
C ASN A 155 5.13 5.29 20.44
N ASN A 156 5.13 4.42 19.42
CA ASN A 156 4.97 2.99 19.66
C ASN A 156 6.32 2.30 19.66
N LYS A 157 6.54 1.46 20.67
CA LYS A 157 7.55 0.40 20.69
C LYS A 157 7.24 -0.66 19.61
N ILE A 158 7.06 -0.24 18.36
CA ILE A 158 7.37 -1.11 17.23
C ILE A 158 8.87 -1.25 17.34
N SER A 159 9.30 -2.32 18.02
CA SER A 159 10.70 -2.66 18.13
C SER A 159 11.30 -2.53 16.73
N GLU A 160 12.52 -2.02 16.64
CA GLU A 160 13.36 -1.95 15.44
C GLU A 160 13.51 -3.30 14.68
N ALA A 161 12.75 -4.34 15.07
CA ALA A 161 12.82 -5.73 14.63
C ALA A 161 11.59 -6.25 13.84
N THR A 162 10.45 -5.56 13.74
CA THR A 162 9.21 -6.19 13.25
C THR A 162 8.55 -5.50 12.06
N ARG A 163 9.02 -5.87 10.86
CA ARG A 163 8.43 -5.71 9.51
C ARG A 163 8.59 -4.32 8.86
N PRO A 164 9.06 -4.25 7.60
CA PRO A 164 8.97 -3.01 6.85
C PRO A 164 7.49 -2.59 6.73
N PRO A 165 7.17 -1.29 6.82
CA PRO A 165 5.82 -0.81 6.57
C PRO A 165 5.40 -1.12 5.12
N GLY A 166 4.14 -1.48 4.93
CA GLY A 166 3.61 -1.76 3.62
C GLY A 166 2.23 -2.39 3.65
N GLY A 167 1.72 -2.71 2.48
CA GLY A 167 0.40 -3.31 2.34
C GLY A 167 0.27 -4.12 1.06
N ILE A 168 -0.92 -4.67 0.87
CA ILE A 168 -1.29 -5.44 -0.31
C ILE A 168 -2.34 -4.64 -1.07
N PHE A 169 -2.14 -4.53 -2.37
CA PHE A 169 -3.03 -3.88 -3.31
C PHE A 169 -3.47 -4.93 -4.34
N TYR A 170 -4.77 -5.21 -4.43
CA TYR A 170 -5.29 -6.10 -5.46
C TYR A 170 -5.53 -5.31 -6.74
N TYR A 171 -4.78 -5.66 -7.78
CA TYR A 171 -4.95 -5.06 -9.10
C TYR A 171 -6.06 -5.78 -9.86
N ASN A 172 -7.21 -5.11 -9.98
CA ASN A 172 -8.35 -5.66 -10.70
C ASN A 172 -8.37 -5.16 -12.15
N ASN A 173 -7.98 -6.02 -13.09
CA ASN A 173 -7.93 -5.68 -14.52
C ASN A 173 -9.30 -5.30 -15.11
N ASP A 174 -10.38 -5.91 -14.63
CA ASP A 174 -11.72 -5.67 -15.18
C ASP A 174 -12.27 -4.31 -14.74
N ARG A 175 -11.85 -3.84 -13.56
CA ARG A 175 -12.22 -2.54 -12.98
C ARG A 175 -11.34 -1.38 -13.48
N ASP A 176 -10.19 -1.69 -14.07
CA ASP A 176 -9.22 -0.70 -14.54
C ASP A 176 -9.78 0.25 -15.60
N LYS A 177 -10.73 -0.25 -16.42
CA LYS A 177 -11.45 0.54 -17.44
C LYS A 177 -12.20 1.75 -16.87
N PHE A 178 -12.48 1.73 -15.57
CA PHE A 178 -13.20 2.79 -14.87
C PHE A 178 -12.28 3.63 -13.97
N GLY A 179 -10.96 3.43 -14.04
CA GLY A 179 -10.00 4.14 -13.19
C GLY A 179 -10.11 3.77 -11.70
N ILE A 180 -10.84 2.70 -11.36
CA ILE A 180 -11.11 2.29 -9.97
C ILE A 180 -9.81 1.94 -9.24
N ASN A 181 -8.84 1.33 -9.90
CA ASN A 181 -7.53 1.04 -9.31
C ASN A 181 -6.79 2.32 -8.87
N ASN A 182 -7.02 3.46 -9.54
CA ASN A 182 -6.44 4.75 -9.12
C ASN A 182 -7.07 5.25 -7.81
N ILE A 183 -8.39 5.06 -7.64
CA ILE A 183 -9.11 5.44 -6.43
C ILE A 183 -8.62 4.58 -5.26
N TYR A 184 -8.56 3.27 -5.44
CA TYR A 184 -8.03 2.37 -4.41
C TYR A 184 -6.55 2.62 -4.14
N GLY A 185 -5.77 3.04 -5.14
CA GLY A 185 -4.38 3.47 -4.93
C GLY A 185 -4.32 4.71 -4.04
N ALA A 186 -5.17 5.71 -4.27
CA ALA A 186 -5.26 6.90 -3.42
C ALA A 186 -5.74 6.57 -2.00
N HIS A 187 -6.76 5.71 -1.88
CA HIS A 187 -7.26 5.17 -0.64
C HIS A 187 -6.15 4.46 0.15
N PHE A 188 -5.42 3.57 -0.52
CA PHE A 188 -4.29 2.85 0.06
C PHE A 188 -3.23 3.80 0.61
N ILE A 189 -2.91 4.89 -0.08
CA ILE A 189 -1.97 5.89 0.46
C ILE A 189 -2.57 6.59 1.67
N ALA A 190 -3.83 7.04 1.61
CA ALA A 190 -4.49 7.75 2.69
C ALA A 190 -4.59 6.91 3.99
N ASP A 191 -4.94 5.62 3.89
CA ASP A 191 -4.89 4.67 5.02
C ASP A 191 -3.51 4.63 5.66
N GLY A 192 -2.46 4.78 4.85
CA GLY A 192 -1.06 4.70 5.25
C GLY A 192 -0.61 5.95 6.01
N PHE A 193 -1.29 7.05 5.73
CA PHE A 193 -1.24 8.28 6.48
C PHE A 193 -2.19 8.27 7.71
N GLY A 194 -3.00 7.23 7.88
CA GLY A 194 -3.90 7.06 9.02
C GLY A 194 -5.19 7.86 8.89
N VAL A 195 -5.57 8.20 7.66
CA VAL A 195 -6.85 8.83 7.37
C VAL A 195 -7.94 7.77 7.55
N PRO A 196 -8.94 7.98 8.42
CA PRO A 196 -10.01 7.03 8.61
C PRO A 196 -10.98 7.05 7.42
N TYR A 197 -11.78 5.99 7.29
CA TYR A 197 -12.93 5.99 6.38
C TYR A 197 -13.91 7.11 6.74
N ASP A 198 -14.57 7.67 5.73
CA ASP A 198 -15.47 8.81 5.93
C ASP A 198 -16.64 8.46 6.87
N GLN A 199 -17.19 7.25 6.75
CA GLN A 199 -18.29 6.78 7.58
C GLN A 199 -17.89 6.58 9.05
N ASP A 200 -16.63 6.21 9.32
CA ASP A 200 -16.16 5.95 10.67
C ASP A 200 -16.06 7.23 11.50
N VAL A 201 -16.00 8.39 10.83
CA VAL A 201 -15.98 9.72 11.43
C VAL A 201 -17.26 10.53 11.18
N GLY A 202 -18.30 9.89 10.65
CA GLY A 202 -19.62 10.50 10.44
C GLY A 202 -19.73 11.43 9.22
N CYS A 203 -18.80 11.35 8.26
CA CYS A 203 -18.93 12.03 6.98
C CYS A 203 -19.81 11.24 5.99
N GLU A 204 -20.39 11.95 5.02
CA GLU A 204 -21.10 11.32 3.89
C GLU A 204 -20.12 10.51 3.03
N GLY A 205 -20.62 9.40 2.45
CA GLY A 205 -19.86 8.61 1.47
C GLY A 205 -19.82 9.27 0.07
N GLY A 206 -19.26 8.55 -0.89
CA GLY A 206 -19.08 8.96 -2.28
C GLY A 206 -17.72 9.59 -2.60
N TYR A 207 -16.78 9.57 -1.65
CA TYR A 207 -15.43 10.13 -1.80
C TYR A 207 -14.37 9.02 -1.77
N VAL A 208 -13.09 9.39 -1.91
CA VAL A 208 -11.97 8.43 -1.96
C VAL A 208 -11.91 7.49 -0.74
N MET A 209 -12.28 7.98 0.46
CA MET A 209 -12.25 7.20 1.71
C MET A 209 -13.62 6.59 2.07
N ASP A 210 -14.51 6.41 1.09
CA ASP A 210 -15.77 5.69 1.27
C ASP A 210 -15.50 4.18 1.48
N ASN A 211 -16.08 3.58 2.52
CA ASN A 211 -15.99 2.14 2.81
C ASN A 211 -17.08 1.26 2.15
N TRP A 212 -17.97 1.83 1.33
CA TRP A 212 -19.14 1.15 0.75
C TRP A 212 -19.07 0.90 -0.76
N ASP A 213 -17.93 1.15 -1.41
CA ASP A 213 -17.75 0.96 -2.86
C ASP A 213 -18.83 1.65 -3.73
N ARG A 214 -19.36 2.82 -3.31
CA ARG A 214 -20.40 3.54 -4.05
C ARG A 214 -19.79 4.63 -4.92
N ASN A 215 -20.28 4.76 -6.17
CA ASN A 215 -20.02 5.85 -7.14
C ASN A 215 -18.97 6.86 -6.67
N TYR A 216 -17.71 6.53 -6.92
CA TYR A 216 -16.59 7.33 -6.45
C TYR A 216 -16.54 8.66 -7.19
N ASP A 217 -16.84 9.75 -6.49
CA ASP A 217 -16.24 11.03 -6.84
C ASP A 217 -14.73 10.90 -6.65
N SER A 218 -13.96 11.48 -7.56
CA SER A 218 -12.50 11.55 -7.47
C SER A 218 -12.01 12.56 -6.42
N ALA A 219 -12.89 13.06 -5.56
CA ALA A 219 -12.63 14.09 -4.57
C ALA A 219 -12.41 13.51 -3.17
N TRP A 220 -11.64 14.25 -2.36
CA TRP A 220 -11.52 14.00 -0.93
C TRP A 220 -12.69 14.65 -0.19
N SER A 221 -13.24 13.96 0.79
CA SER A 221 -14.25 14.56 1.67
C SER A 221 -13.63 15.65 2.56
N GLY A 222 -14.48 16.49 3.17
CA GLY A 222 -14.03 17.44 4.19
C GLY A 222 -13.39 16.76 5.41
N CYS A 223 -13.87 15.57 5.81
CA CYS A 223 -13.28 14.79 6.91
C CYS A 223 -11.90 14.27 6.55
N SER A 224 -11.75 13.69 5.36
CA SER A 224 -10.47 13.19 4.85
C SER A 224 -9.42 14.31 4.81
N LEU A 225 -9.77 15.47 4.25
CA LEU A 225 -8.89 16.65 4.22
C LEU A 225 -8.51 17.12 5.63
N SER A 226 -9.46 17.15 6.56
CA SER A 226 -9.22 17.53 7.96
C SER A 226 -8.34 16.51 8.69
N ALA A 227 -8.44 15.23 8.37
CA ALA A 227 -7.59 14.18 8.92
C ALA A 227 -6.14 14.34 8.43
N PHE A 228 -5.95 14.57 7.13
CA PHE A 228 -4.64 14.86 6.55
C PHE A 228 -3.94 16.05 7.23
N GLN A 229 -4.67 17.13 7.50
CA GLN A 229 -4.11 18.33 8.16
C GLN A 229 -3.60 18.09 9.59
N LYS A 230 -4.04 17.02 10.25
CA LYS A 230 -3.63 16.65 11.61
C LYS A 230 -2.37 15.77 11.65
N ILE A 231 -1.79 15.44 10.49
CA ILE A 231 -0.61 14.58 10.38
C ILE A 231 0.67 15.40 10.55
N GLU A 232 1.39 15.18 11.66
CA GLU A 232 2.58 15.95 12.12
C GLU A 232 3.94 15.21 12.08
#